data_AF-A0A6M0AN86-F1
#
_entry.id   AF-A0A6M0AN86-F1
#
_cell.length_a   1.000
_cell.length_b   1.000
_cell.length_c   1.000
_cell.angle_alpha   90.00
_cell.angle_beta   90.00
_cell.angle_gamma   90.00
#
_symmetry.space_group_name_H-M   'P 1'
#
loop_
_entity.id
_entity.type
_entity.pdbx_description
1 polymer ?
#
loop_
_entity_poly.entity_id
_entity_poly.type
_entity_poly.pdbx_seq_one_letter_code
_entity_poly.pdbx_strand_id
1 'polypeptide(L)'
;TFNSSTAFRLPNGAIRSPDAAWVTQKRWNALTPEQQETFPPLCPDFVLELRSKSDNMEPLRQKMQEYSDNQLRLGWLIDPNHKTVEIYRLNNQPVEVLKSPRTLSGEDVLPGFVLNLELVWN
;
A
#
# COMPACT_ATOMS: atom_id res chain seq x y z
N THR A 1 -12.73 -0.54 -7.00
CA THR A 1 -11.46 -1.28 -7.09
C THR A 1 -10.61 -0.60 -8.13
N PHE A 2 -9.40 -0.19 -7.77
CA PHE A 2 -8.44 0.39 -8.73
C PHE A 2 -7.69 -0.76 -9.41
N ASN A 3 -7.62 -0.77 -10.74
CA ASN A 3 -6.77 -1.70 -11.49
C ASN A 3 -5.33 -1.15 -11.55
N SER A 4 -4.38 -1.97 -11.97
CA SER A 4 -2.92 -1.71 -12.01
C SER A 4 -2.46 -0.50 -12.85
N SER A 5 -3.40 0.36 -13.28
CA SER A 5 -3.18 1.60 -14.01
C SER A 5 -3.58 2.86 -13.23
N THR A 6 -4.05 2.74 -11.98
CA THR A 6 -4.36 3.93 -11.15
C THR A 6 -3.11 4.42 -10.42
N ALA A 7 -2.67 5.63 -10.75
CA ALA A 7 -1.62 6.33 -10.01
C ALA A 7 -2.20 7.45 -9.15
N PHE A 8 -1.53 7.73 -8.03
CA PHE A 8 -1.84 8.79 -7.08
C PHE A 8 -0.75 9.84 -7.12
N ARG A 9 -1.14 11.11 -7.02
CA ARG A 9 -0.20 12.22 -6.82
C ARG A 9 -0.08 12.46 -5.31
N LEU A 10 1.06 12.07 -4.75
CA LEU A 10 1.34 12.22 -3.33
C LEU A 10 1.54 13.70 -2.94
N PRO A 11 1.39 14.07 -1.65
CA PRO A 11 1.65 15.42 -1.15
C PRO A 11 3.02 16.00 -1.53
N ASN A 12 4.07 15.18 -1.60
CA ASN A 12 5.41 15.60 -2.06
C ASN A 12 5.52 15.80 -3.59
N GLY A 13 4.43 15.61 -4.34
CA GLY A 13 4.36 15.74 -5.79
C GLY A 13 4.71 14.48 -6.58
N ALA A 14 5.19 13.42 -5.92
CA ALA A 14 5.50 12.15 -6.58
C ALA A 14 4.24 11.49 -7.14
N ILE A 15 4.38 10.82 -8.28
CA ILE A 15 3.31 10.01 -8.88
C ILE A 15 3.63 8.54 -8.64
N ARG A 16 2.72 7.84 -7.96
CA ARG A 16 2.91 6.44 -7.57
C ARG A 16 1.72 5.58 -7.94
N SER A 17 2.01 4.43 -8.53
CA SER A 17 1.04 3.39 -8.84
C SER A 17 1.39 2.16 -8.00
N PRO A 18 0.66 1.87 -6.92
CA PRO A 18 0.81 0.62 -6.18
C PRO A 18 0.09 -0.54 -6.88
N ASP A 19 0.43 -1.77 -6.51
CA ASP A 19 -0.25 -2.96 -7.04
C ASP A 19 -1.70 -3.04 -6.56
N ALA A 20 -1.95 -2.59 -5.33
CA ALA A 20 -3.29 -2.31 -4.82
C ALA A 20 -3.29 -1.10 -3.89
N ALA A 21 -4.38 -0.34 -3.93
CA ALA A 21 -4.62 0.78 -3.04
C ALA A 21 -6.07 0.83 -2.59
N TRP A 22 -6.28 1.42 -1.42
CA TRP A 22 -7.60 1.75 -0.94
C TRP A 22 -7.62 3.14 -0.31
N VAL A 23 -8.74 3.83 -0.53
CA VAL A 23 -9.04 5.15 0.01
C VAL A 23 -10.42 5.06 0.63
N THR A 24 -10.57 5.59 1.83
CA THR A 24 -11.86 5.75 2.50
C THR A 24 -12.83 6.51 1.60
N GLN A 25 -14.10 6.09 1.59
CA GLN A 25 -15.14 6.79 0.81
C GLN A 25 -15.23 8.29 1.17
N LYS A 26 -15.01 8.62 2.44
CA LYS A 26 -14.98 10.01 2.92
C LYS A 26 -13.88 10.84 2.23
N ARG A 27 -12.66 10.32 2.14
CA ARG A 27 -11.54 11.02 1.48
C ARG A 27 -11.73 11.07 -0.03
N TRP A 28 -12.27 10.00 -0.63
CA TRP A 28 -12.61 9.99 -2.06
C TRP A 28 -13.66 11.05 -2.42
N ASN A 29 -14.76 11.11 -1.66
CA ASN A 29 -15.84 12.07 -1.90
C ASN A 29 -15.46 13.52 -1.60
N ALA A 30 -14.35 13.77 -0.90
CA ALA A 30 -13.81 15.10 -0.67
C ALA A 30 -13.04 15.64 -1.91
N LEU A 31 -12.70 14.78 -2.87
CA LEU A 31 -12.09 15.18 -4.13
C LEU A 31 -13.13 15.80 -5.07
N THR A 32 -12.70 16.78 -5.86
CA THR A 32 -13.51 17.27 -6.98
C THR A 32 -13.66 16.19 -8.05
N PRO A 33 -14.70 16.23 -8.91
CA PRO A 33 -14.83 15.29 -10.02
C PRO A 33 -13.58 15.23 -10.91
N GLU A 34 -12.96 16.37 -11.23
CA GLU A 34 -11.73 16.45 -12.02
C GLU A 34 -10.53 15.75 -11.33
N GLN A 35 -10.44 15.85 -10.00
CA GLN A 35 -9.41 15.14 -9.23
C GLN A 35 -9.63 13.62 -9.21
N GLN A 36 -10.88 13.15 -9.33
CA GLN A 36 -11.22 11.73 -9.40
C GLN A 36 -10.95 11.13 -10.79
N GLU A 37 -11.00 11.95 -11.84
CA GLU A 37 -10.75 11.55 -13.25
C GLU A 37 -9.26 11.60 -13.66
N THR A 38 -8.40 12.18 -12.82
CA THR A 38 -6.94 12.29 -13.04
C THR A 38 -6.18 11.45 -12.00
N PHE A 39 -4.91 11.77 -11.73
CA PHE A 39 -4.19 11.16 -10.60
C PHE A 39 -4.63 11.82 -9.30
N PRO A 40 -5.39 11.13 -8.42
CA PRO A 40 -5.97 11.74 -7.24
C PRO A 40 -4.85 12.35 -6.37
N PRO A 41 -4.96 13.63 -5.97
CA PRO A 41 -3.92 14.33 -5.23
C PRO A 41 -3.94 13.98 -3.74
N LEU A 42 -3.76 12.70 -3.44
CA LEU A 42 -3.73 12.16 -2.08
C LEU A 42 -2.78 10.97 -1.97
N CYS A 43 -2.26 10.72 -0.77
CA CYS A 43 -1.71 9.41 -0.43
C CYS A 43 -2.85 8.45 -0.05
N PRO A 44 -2.91 7.22 -0.58
CA PRO A 44 -3.94 6.25 -0.19
C PRO A 44 -3.96 5.99 1.32
N ASP A 45 -5.11 5.55 1.85
CA ASP A 45 -5.20 5.10 3.25
C ASP A 45 -4.45 3.77 3.41
N PHE A 46 -4.55 2.90 2.42
CA PHE A 46 -3.86 1.61 2.37
C PHE A 46 -3.16 1.41 1.02
N VAL A 47 -1.95 0.83 1.04
CA VAL A 47 -1.23 0.37 -0.16
C VAL A 47 -0.68 -1.04 0.03
N LEU A 48 -0.60 -1.78 -1.07
CA LEU A 48 0.07 -3.06 -1.18
C LEU A 48 1.05 -3.00 -2.34
N GLU A 49 2.29 -3.39 -2.08
CA GLU A 49 3.32 -3.65 -3.08
C GLU A 49 3.69 -5.14 -3.00
N LEU A 50 3.64 -5.82 -4.14
CA LEU A 50 3.99 -7.21 -4.30
C LEU A 50 5.32 -7.30 -5.02
N ARG A 51 6.38 -7.71 -4.31
CA ARG A 51 7.69 -7.89 -4.92
C ARG A 51 7.64 -8.97 -6.00
N SER A 52 7.99 -8.62 -7.23
CA SER A 52 8.19 -9.59 -8.31
C SER A 52 9.57 -10.25 -8.22
N LYS A 53 9.78 -11.33 -8.98
CA LYS A 53 11.07 -12.06 -9.01
C LYS A 53 12.25 -11.21 -9.49
N SER A 54 11.99 -10.22 -10.35
CA SER A 54 13.03 -9.34 -10.89
C SER A 54 13.28 -8.09 -10.04
N ASP A 55 12.44 -7.82 -9.04
CA ASP A 55 12.55 -6.59 -8.28
C ASP A 55 13.66 -6.63 -7.24
N ASN A 56 14.36 -5.51 -7.16
CA ASN A 56 15.26 -5.21 -6.05
C ASN A 56 14.46 -4.78 -4.83
N MET A 57 14.83 -5.28 -3.66
CA MET A 57 14.13 -4.98 -2.40
C MET A 57 14.30 -3.52 -1.98
N GLU A 58 15.50 -2.98 -2.12
CA GLU A 58 15.82 -1.64 -1.60
C GLU A 58 14.97 -0.52 -2.27
N PRO A 59 14.80 -0.49 -3.60
CA PRO A 59 13.86 0.45 -4.23
C PRO A 59 12.41 0.30 -3.76
N LEU A 60 11.95 -0.92 -3.47
CA LEU A 60 10.60 -1.15 -2.94
C LEU A 60 10.45 -0.60 -1.53
N ARG A 61 11.45 -0.81 -0.65
CA ARG A 61 11.45 -0.21 0.69
C ARG A 61 11.49 1.31 0.65
N GLN A 62 12.28 1.89 -0.27
CA GLN A 62 12.29 3.35 -0.48
C GLN A 62 10.91 3.86 -0.94
N LYS A 63 10.24 3.12 -1.84
CA LYS A 63 8.86 3.43 -2.25
C LYS A 63 7.89 3.36 -1.08
N MET A 64 7.98 2.34 -0.22
CA MET A 64 7.15 2.21 0.99
C MET A 64 7.42 3.29 2.03
N GLN A 65 8.68 3.68 2.22
CA GLN A 65 9.05 4.80 3.08
C GLN A 65 8.48 6.11 2.54
N GLU A 66 8.53 6.34 1.23
CA GLU A 66 7.94 7.54 0.62
C GLU A 66 6.44 7.61 0.86
N TYR A 67 5.70 6.49 0.73
CA TYR A 67 4.28 6.49 1.10
C TYR A 67 4.09 6.84 2.59
N SER A 68 4.91 6.29 3.48
CA SER A 68 4.84 6.54 4.93
C SER A 68 5.09 8.02 5.27
N ASP A 69 6.09 8.63 4.65
CA ASP A 69 6.38 10.07 4.78
C ASP A 69 5.23 10.94 4.26
N ASN A 70 4.44 10.41 3.33
CA ASN A 70 3.25 11.04 2.76
C ASN A 70 1.95 10.67 3.50
N GLN A 71 2.04 10.25 4.78
CA GLN A 71 0.90 9.99 5.67
C GLN A 71 0.07 8.75 5.32
N LEU A 72 0.71 7.72 4.73
CA LEU A 72 0.12 6.40 4.62
C LEU A 72 -0.32 5.87 5.99
N ARG A 73 -1.49 5.24 6.08
CA ARG A 73 -1.99 4.69 7.34
C ARG A 73 -1.61 3.23 7.53
N LEU A 74 -1.70 2.42 6.48
CA LEU A 74 -1.27 1.01 6.49
C LEU A 74 -0.64 0.64 5.14
N GLY A 75 0.52 0.00 5.14
CA GLY A 75 1.20 -0.48 3.95
C GLY A 75 1.71 -1.90 4.10
N TRP A 76 1.52 -2.73 3.08
CA TRP A 76 2.13 -4.06 3.01
C TRP A 76 3.12 -4.13 1.86
N LEU A 77 4.36 -4.51 2.16
CA LEU A 77 5.31 -4.98 1.17
C LEU A 77 5.46 -6.49 1.32
N ILE A 78 4.94 -7.23 0.34
CA ILE A 78 4.91 -8.68 0.35
C ILE A 78 6.06 -9.20 -0.52
N ASP A 79 6.90 -10.06 0.04
CA ASP A 79 7.96 -10.76 -0.67
C ASP A 79 7.64 -12.27 -0.73
N PRO A 80 7.06 -12.76 -1.84
CA PRO A 80 6.75 -14.17 -2.01
C PRO A 80 7.99 -15.06 -2.03
N ASN A 81 9.13 -14.55 -2.52
CA ASN A 81 10.36 -15.34 -2.64
C ASN A 81 10.93 -15.72 -1.27
N HIS A 82 10.80 -14.83 -0.29
CA HIS A 82 11.26 -15.04 1.08
C HIS A 82 10.11 -15.35 2.06
N LYS A 83 8.86 -15.34 1.57
CA LYS A 83 7.63 -15.45 2.36
C LYS A 83 7.61 -14.46 3.51
N THR A 84 8.02 -13.22 3.27
CA THR A 84 8.03 -12.17 4.29
C THR A 84 7.03 -11.08 3.96
N VAL A 85 6.50 -10.45 5.00
CA VAL A 85 5.67 -9.25 4.88
C VAL A 85 6.27 -8.17 5.75
N GLU A 86 6.51 -7.01 5.19
CA GLU A 86 6.80 -5.79 5.94
C GLU A 86 5.54 -4.94 6.07
N ILE A 87 5.22 -4.53 7.29
CA ILE A 87 4.03 -3.74 7.62
C ILE A 87 4.46 -2.33 8.03
N TYR A 88 4.00 -1.35 7.26
CA TYR A 88 4.22 0.07 7.46
C TYR A 88 2.95 0.69 8.06
N ARG A 89 3.10 1.54 9.07
CA ARG A 89 1.98 2.17 9.78
C ARG A 89 2.19 3.68 9.93
N LEU A 90 1.09 4.38 10.18
CA LEU A 90 1.05 5.84 10.33
C LEU A 90 2.11 6.37 11.30
N ASN A 91 2.59 7.59 11.05
CA ASN A 91 3.59 8.30 11.85
C ASN A 91 4.97 7.62 11.86
N ASN A 92 5.33 6.93 10.79
CA ASN A 92 6.62 6.25 10.64
C ASN A 92 6.95 5.35 11.85
N GLN A 93 5.93 4.62 12.33
CA GLN A 93 6.17 3.59 13.34
C GLN A 93 7.19 2.56 12.82
N PRO A 94 7.93 1.90 13.73
CA PRO A 94 8.87 0.87 13.33
C PRO A 94 8.22 -0.17 12.43
N VAL A 95 8.86 -0.46 11.29
CA VAL A 95 8.39 -1.47 10.34
C VAL A 95 8.37 -2.83 11.02
N GLU A 96 7.20 -3.46 11.04
CA GLU A 96 7.05 -4.82 11.55
C GLU A 96 7.31 -5.81 10.41
N VAL A 97 8.10 -6.85 10.70
CA VAL A 97 8.44 -7.88 9.71
C VAL A 97 7.92 -9.23 10.16
N LEU A 98 6.98 -9.77 9.41
CA LEU A 98 6.42 -11.10 9.64
C LEU A 98 7.07 -12.12 8.70
N LYS A 99 7.40 -13.30 9.24
CA LYS A 99 7.93 -14.44 8.48
C LYS A 99 6.84 -15.49 8.31
N SER A 100 6.56 -15.82 7.05
CA SER A 100 5.56 -16.79 6.60
C SER A 100 4.19 -16.66 7.29
N PRO A 101 3.60 -15.45 7.43
CA PRO A 101 2.26 -15.32 7.99
C PRO A 101 1.24 -16.05 7.09
N ARG A 102 0.26 -16.72 7.72
CA ARG A 102 -0.87 -17.31 6.98
C ARG A 102 -1.88 -16.25 6.54
N THR A 103 -2.08 -15.25 7.40
CA THR A 103 -3.07 -14.18 7.19
C THR A 103 -2.53 -12.82 7.62
N LEU A 104 -3.04 -11.75 7.02
CA LEU A 104 -2.83 -10.37 7.46
C LEU A 104 -4.16 -9.69 7.73
N SER A 105 -4.27 -8.98 8.85
CA SER A 105 -5.43 -8.15 9.16
C SER A 105 -5.25 -6.76 8.56
N GLY A 106 -6.33 -6.21 7.99
CA GLY A 106 -6.43 -4.83 7.57
C GLY A 106 -6.48 -3.78 8.69
N GLU A 107 -6.43 -4.21 9.95
CA GLU A 107 -6.42 -3.36 11.14
C GLU A 107 -7.62 -2.38 11.18
N ASP A 108 -7.43 -1.19 11.74
CA ASP A 108 -8.45 -0.12 11.76
C ASP A 108 -8.59 0.58 10.40
N VAL A 109 -7.64 0.38 9.47
CA VAL A 109 -7.64 1.01 8.15
C VAL A 109 -8.61 0.31 7.21
N LEU A 110 -8.65 -1.02 7.23
CA LEU A 110 -9.59 -1.86 6.48
C LEU A 110 -10.35 -2.79 7.46
N PRO A 111 -11.34 -2.26 8.21
CA PRO A 111 -12.00 -3.02 9.27
C PRO A 111 -12.60 -4.33 8.77
N GLY A 112 -12.25 -5.44 9.44
CA GLY A 112 -12.74 -6.78 9.11
C GLY A 112 -12.12 -7.42 7.88
N PHE A 113 -11.25 -6.72 7.15
CA PHE A 113 -10.51 -7.32 6.04
C PHE A 113 -9.39 -8.22 6.57
N VAL A 114 -9.30 -9.43 6.00
CA VAL A 114 -8.22 -10.37 6.25
C VAL A 114 -7.74 -10.93 4.92
N LEU A 115 -6.47 -10.74 4.60
CA LEU A 115 -5.84 -11.34 3.42
C LEU A 115 -5.29 -12.72 3.79
N ASN A 116 -5.74 -13.76 3.10
CA ASN A 116 -5.12 -15.09 3.17
C ASN A 116 -3.92 -15.14 2.20
N LEU A 117 -2.73 -15.40 2.74
CA LEU A 117 -1.48 -15.41 1.98
C LEU A 117 -1.06 -16.80 1.50
N GLU A 118 -1.78 -17.87 1.86
CA GLU A 118 -1.48 -19.22 1.36
C GLU A 118 -1.50 -19.28 -0.18
N LEU A 119 -2.35 -18.48 -0.82
CA LEU A 119 -2.41 -18.36 -2.29
C LEU A 119 -1.26 -17.54 -2.89
N VAL A 120 -0.60 -16.69 -2.09
CA VAL A 120 0.51 -15.83 -2.52
C VAL A 120 1.85 -16.55 -2.40
N TRP A 121 1.96 -17.55 -1.51
CA TRP A 121 3.18 -18.31 -1.25
C TRP A 121 3.47 -19.44 -2.24
N ASN A 122 2.53 -19.75 -3.13
CA ASN A 122 2.59 -20.88 -4.05
C ASN A 122 3.01 -20.45 -5.46
#